data_AF-X0YWK5-F1
#
_entry.id   AF-X0YWK5-F1
#
_cell.length_a   1.000
_cell.length_b   1.000
_cell.length_c   1.000
_cell.angle_alpha   90.00
_cell.angle_beta   90.00
_cell.angle_gamma   90.00
#
_symmetry.space_group_name_H-M   'P 1'
#
loop_
_entity.id
_entity.type
_entity.pdbx_description
1 polymer ?
#
loop_
_entity_poly.entity_id
_entity_poly.type
_entity_poly.pdbx_seq_one_letter_code
_entity_poly.pdbx_strand_id
1 'polypeptide(L)'
;AGVKMPFTSDCSLYEVRPLAKSTKRLLIGTIPDKEPEPVAWTNSYKKSRIFYTSLGHPDDFGNAQFRRLLINAVFWAMNKPVPKPKETK
;
A
#
# COMPACT_ATOMS: atom_id res chain seq x y z
N ALA A 1 -2.87 5.30 -14.60
CA ALA A 1 -3.59 5.62 -13.35
C ALA A 1 -2.80 5.07 -12.16
N GLY A 2 -2.08 5.94 -11.45
CA GLY A 2 -1.29 5.62 -10.26
C GLY A 2 -1.93 6.14 -8.97
N VAL A 3 -1.32 5.85 -7.83
CA VAL A 3 -1.68 6.43 -6.53
C VAL A 3 -1.02 7.80 -6.43
N LYS A 4 -1.80 8.87 -6.23
CA LYS A 4 -1.28 10.22 -6.00
C LYS A 4 -0.78 10.34 -4.56
N MET A 5 0.41 10.91 -4.41
CA MET A 5 1.10 11.12 -3.13
C MET A 5 1.33 12.63 -2.94
N PRO A 6 1.43 13.13 -1.68
CA PRO A 6 1.24 12.41 -0.43
C PRO A 6 -0.25 12.17 -0.11
N PHE A 7 -0.52 11.22 0.77
CA PHE A 7 -1.82 11.13 1.44
C PHE A 7 -1.61 10.79 2.91
N THR A 8 -2.48 11.31 3.78
CA THR A 8 -2.44 11.09 5.22
C THR A 8 -3.35 9.93 5.60
N SER A 9 -3.00 9.27 6.69
CA SER A 9 -3.74 8.19 7.34
C SER A 9 -3.69 8.44 8.84
N ASP A 10 -4.80 8.21 9.53
CA ASP A 10 -4.91 8.38 10.98
C ASP A 10 -4.46 7.14 11.76
N CYS A 11 -3.71 6.24 11.11
CA CYS A 11 -3.23 5.00 11.71
C CYS A 11 -1.88 5.17 12.44
N SER A 12 -1.63 4.31 13.43
CA SER A 12 -0.33 4.19 14.09
C SER A 12 0.74 3.66 13.14
N LEU A 13 1.97 4.15 13.27
CA LEU A 13 3.11 3.65 12.50
C LEU A 13 3.61 2.32 13.08
N TYR A 14 3.39 1.22 12.36
CA TYR A 14 3.92 -0.08 12.72
C TYR A 14 5.41 -0.20 12.36
N GLU A 15 6.20 -0.76 13.28
CA GLU A 15 7.61 -1.09 13.04
C GLU A 15 7.71 -2.45 12.34
N VAL A 16 8.25 -2.46 11.11
CA VAL A 16 8.27 -3.67 10.25
C VAL A 16 9.64 -3.99 9.67
N ARG A 17 10.65 -3.16 9.96
CA ARG A 17 12.04 -3.45 9.65
C ARG A 17 12.60 -4.54 10.59
N PRO A 18 13.54 -5.40 10.13
CA PRO A 18 14.09 -5.46 8.77
C PRO A 18 13.18 -6.23 7.80
N LEU A 19 13.07 -5.74 6.57
CA LEU A 19 12.37 -6.47 5.52
C LEU A 19 13.27 -7.55 4.91
N ALA A 20 12.68 -8.69 4.53
CA ALA A 20 13.41 -9.75 3.82
C ALA A 20 13.92 -9.27 2.45
N LYS A 21 15.03 -9.82 1.96
CA LYS A 21 15.64 -9.40 0.67
C LYS A 21 14.72 -9.58 -0.56
N SER A 22 13.75 -10.48 -0.48
CA SER A 22 12.76 -10.72 -1.52
C SER A 22 11.63 -9.68 -1.56
N THR A 23 11.60 -8.77 -0.59
CA THR A 23 10.58 -7.72 -0.50
C THR A 23 10.96 -6.52 -1.37
N LYS A 24 9.94 -5.91 -1.97
CA LYS A 24 10.04 -4.63 -2.66
C LYS A 24 9.15 -3.62 -1.96
N ARG A 25 9.76 -2.56 -1.45
CA ARG A 25 9.09 -1.46 -0.78
C ARG A 25 8.31 -0.58 -1.77
N LEU A 26 7.09 -0.20 -1.40
CA LEU A 26 6.22 0.66 -2.21
C LEU A 26 5.97 2.01 -1.55
N LEU A 27 5.63 2.01 -0.26
CA LEU A 27 5.32 3.21 0.52
C LEU A 27 6.10 3.25 1.82
N ILE A 28 6.48 4.45 2.22
CA ILE A 28 7.06 4.78 3.53
C ILE A 28 6.07 5.68 4.26
N GLY A 29 5.80 5.36 5.53
CA GLY A 29 5.08 6.22 6.45
C GLY A 29 6.06 6.92 7.38
N THR A 30 5.69 8.14 7.77
CA THR A 30 6.46 8.99 8.67
C THR A 30 5.52 9.58 9.71
N ILE A 31 5.93 9.58 10.97
CA ILE A 31 5.28 10.32 12.05
C ILE A 31 6.34 11.21 12.72
N PRO A 32 5.93 12.30 13.40
CA PRO A 32 6.87 13.11 14.17
C PRO A 32 7.69 12.26 15.14
N ASP A 33 8.98 12.59 15.27
CA ASP A 33 9.89 12.04 16.28
C ASP A 33 10.13 10.51 16.23
N LYS A 34 9.83 9.87 15.09
CA LYS A 34 10.13 8.45 14.86
C LYS A 34 10.76 8.22 13.50
N GLU A 35 11.52 7.14 13.43
CA GLU A 35 12.13 6.69 12.19
C GLU A 35 11.06 6.26 11.17
N PRO A 36 11.24 6.56 9.87
CA PRO A 36 10.30 6.15 8.83
C PRO A 36 10.19 4.63 8.71
N GLU A 37 8.97 4.13 8.51
CA GLU A 37 8.69 2.69 8.39
C GLU A 37 8.00 2.35 7.06
N PRO A 38 8.26 1.16 6.47
CA PRO A 38 7.53 0.68 5.31
C PRO A 38 6.04 0.41 5.61
N VAL A 39 5.14 1.24 5.06
CA VAL A 39 3.69 1.07 5.26
C VAL A 39 3.01 0.27 4.16
N ALA A 40 3.68 0.07 3.02
CA ALA A 40 3.24 -0.88 2.00
C ALA A 40 4.44 -1.48 1.25
N TRP A 41 4.39 -2.79 1.01
CA TRP A 41 5.42 -3.52 0.28
C TRP A 41 4.86 -4.79 -0.36
N THR A 42 5.59 -5.31 -1.34
CA THR A 42 5.31 -6.59 -1.98
C THR A 42 6.39 -7.60 -1.66
N ASN A 43 6.06 -8.88 -1.66
CA ASN A 43 7.00 -9.98 -1.55
C ASN A 43 6.62 -11.10 -2.53
N SER A 44 7.58 -11.91 -2.91
CA SER A 44 7.37 -13.14 -3.65
C SER A 44 7.82 -14.34 -2.81
N TYR A 45 6.98 -15.36 -2.75
CA TYR A 45 7.34 -16.62 -2.11
C TYR A 45 6.86 -17.78 -2.97
N LYS A 46 7.80 -18.55 -3.53
CA LYS A 46 7.52 -19.59 -4.54
C LYS A 46 6.69 -19.00 -5.70
N LYS A 47 5.47 -19.48 -5.92
CA LYS A 47 4.54 -18.98 -6.95
C LYS A 47 3.58 -17.90 -6.44
N SER A 48 3.64 -17.57 -5.15
CA SER A 48 2.73 -16.63 -4.49
C SER A 48 3.22 -15.19 -4.57
N ARG A 49 2.27 -14.28 -4.82
CA ARG A 49 2.45 -12.83 -4.76
C ARG A 49 1.82 -12.31 -3.48
N ILE A 50 2.61 -11.66 -2.65
CA ILE A 50 2.19 -11.15 -1.35
C ILE A 50 2.24 -9.63 -1.42
N PHE A 51 1.15 -8.99 -1.07
CA PHE A 51 1.10 -7.55 -0.81
C PHE A 51 0.76 -7.35 0.65
N TYR A 52 1.50 -6.47 1.31
CA TYR A 52 1.26 -6.07 2.68
C TYR A 52 1.07 -4.56 2.75
N THR A 53 0.17 -4.13 3.62
CA THR A 53 0.08 -2.75 4.08
C THR A 53 -0.32 -2.71 5.55
N SER A 54 0.27 -1.80 6.30
CA SER A 54 -0.11 -1.50 7.69
C SER A 54 -1.20 -0.43 7.78
N LEU A 55 -1.57 0.19 6.66
CA LEU A 55 -2.68 1.13 6.55
C LEU A 55 -4.01 0.36 6.51
N GLY A 56 -5.12 1.05 6.81
CA GLY A 56 -6.44 0.44 6.88
C GLY A 56 -7.29 0.91 8.06
N HIS A 57 -7.00 2.10 8.61
CA HIS A 57 -7.94 2.76 9.49
C HIS A 57 -9.28 2.96 8.76
N PRO A 58 -10.45 2.88 9.41
CA PRO A 58 -11.73 3.10 8.75
C PRO A 58 -11.77 4.38 7.89
N ASP A 59 -11.13 5.46 8.35
CA ASP A 59 -11.07 6.73 7.62
C ASP A 59 -10.21 6.68 6.36
N ASP A 60 -9.22 5.78 6.28
CA ASP A 60 -8.42 5.58 5.07
C ASP A 60 -9.29 5.17 3.90
N PHE A 61 -10.38 4.44 4.15
CA PHE A 61 -11.33 4.04 3.12
C PHE A 61 -12.11 5.22 2.54
N GLY A 62 -12.13 6.38 3.22
CA GLY A 62 -12.59 7.65 2.68
C GLY A 62 -11.66 8.22 1.60
N ASN A 63 -10.38 7.85 1.62
CA ASN A 63 -9.36 8.33 0.69
C ASN A 63 -9.37 7.56 -0.65
N ALA A 64 -9.59 8.26 -1.76
CA ALA A 64 -9.58 7.68 -3.09
C ALA A 64 -8.22 7.03 -3.45
N GLN A 65 -7.11 7.56 -2.93
CA GLN A 65 -5.77 7.03 -3.18
C GLN A 65 -5.52 5.72 -2.44
N PHE A 66 -6.02 5.60 -1.21
CA PHE A 66 -5.95 4.34 -0.46
C PHE A 66 -6.82 3.26 -1.12
N ARG A 67 -8.06 3.58 -1.49
CA ARG A 67 -8.91 2.66 -2.27
C ARG A 67 -8.23 2.24 -3.57
N ARG A 68 -7.55 3.16 -4.26
CA ARG A 68 -6.78 2.85 -5.48
C ARG A 68 -5.59 1.94 -5.21
N LEU A 69 -4.87 2.14 -4.10
CA LEU A 69 -3.79 1.25 -3.67
C LEU A 69 -4.30 -0.18 -3.49
N LEU A 70 -5.41 -0.37 -2.79
CA LEU A 70 -6.02 -1.69 -2.58
C LEU A 70 -6.46 -2.34 -3.91
N ILE A 71 -7.09 -1.59 -4.81
CA ILE A 71 -7.45 -2.09 -6.14
C ILE A 71 -6.19 -2.54 -6.90
N ASN A 72 -5.14 -1.72 -6.92
CA ASN A 72 -3.89 -2.08 -7.59
C ASN A 72 -3.29 -3.35 -6.98
N ALA A 73 -3.29 -3.47 -5.65
CA ALA A 73 -2.75 -4.61 -4.92
C ALA A 73 -3.49 -5.91 -5.24
N VAL A 74 -4.83 -5.89 -5.22
CA VAL A 74 -5.66 -7.07 -5.50
C VAL A 74 -5.45 -7.55 -6.94
N PHE A 75 -5.48 -6.64 -7.93
CA PHE A 75 -5.25 -7.01 -9.32
C PHE A 75 -3.81 -7.47 -9.58
N TRP A 76 -2.82 -6.86 -8.92
CA TRP A 76 -1.43 -7.31 -8.98
C TRP A 76 -1.24 -8.72 -8.41
N ALA A 77 -1.88 -9.02 -7.28
CA ALA A 77 -1.83 -10.34 -6.63
C ALA A 77 -2.46 -11.43 -7.52
N MET A 78 -3.56 -11.10 -8.20
CA MET A 78 -4.20 -11.99 -9.19
C MET A 78 -3.46 -12.08 -10.54
N ASN A 79 -2.37 -11.32 -10.73
CA ASN A 79 -1.70 -11.17 -12.03
C ASN A 79 -2.66 -10.73 -13.16
N LYS A 80 -3.55 -9.78 -12.87
CA LYS A 80 -4.52 -9.22 -13.81
C LYS A 80 -4.25 -7.73 -14.07
N PRO A 81 -4.64 -7.21 -15.24
CA PRO A 81 -4.53 -5.77 -15.52
C PRO A 81 -5.41 -4.97 -14.58
N VAL A 82 -4.89 -3.87 -14.06
CA VAL A 82 -5.63 -2.98 -13.16
C VAL A 82 -6.74 -2.26 -13.93
N PRO A 83 -7.99 -2.23 -13.43
CA PRO A 83 -9.08 -1.54 -14.08
C PRO A 83 -8.82 -0.04 -14.16
N LYS A 84 -9.28 0.59 -15.25
CA LYS A 84 -9.28 2.06 -15.37
C LYS A 84 -10.27 2.64 -14.37
N PRO A 85 -9.97 3.80 -13.73
CA PRO A 85 -10.96 4.52 -12.94
C PRO A 85 -12.21 4.76 -13.80
N LYS A 86 -13.40 4.52 -13.25
CA LYS A 86 -14.62 5.00 -13.90
C LYS A 86 -14.58 6.53 -13.85
N GLU A 87 -14.68 7.19 -14.99
CA GLU A 87 -14.91 8.62 -15.03
C GLU A 87 -16.27 8.89 -14.40
N THR A 88 -16.27 9.49 -13.22
CA THR A 88 -17.48 10.10 -12.65
C THR A 88 -17.77 11.34 -13.48
N LYS A 89 -18.90 11.32 -14.20
CA LYS A 89 -19.52 12.54 -14.72
C LYS A 89 -19.97 13.44 -13.59
#